data_AF-A0A9Q3W7J6-F1
#
_entry.id   AF-A0A9Q3W7J6-F1
#
_cell.length_a   1.000
_cell.length_b   1.000
_cell.length_c   1.000
_cell.angle_alpha   90.00
_cell.angle_beta   90.00
_cell.angle_gamma   90.00
#
_symmetry.space_group_name_H-M   'P 1'
#
loop_
_entity.id
_entity.type
_entity.pdbx_description
1 polymer ?
#
loop_
_entity_poly.entity_id
_entity_poly.type
_entity_poly.pdbx_seq_one_letter_code
_entity_poly.pdbx_strand_id
1 'polypeptide(L)'
;IDSLIGPPKNMTESAFNSYWYGSRTDPSNPGIAHLFPRLPKYVVHMAVEAETGKKPPRTGVYVPQDDPLGALQFCWTGGETNGSPGKCVTFNDLGRKIIQAAGRDNFWVKGPELVNAVKQYAPSEYETFVRNLRGRNFSPSELDNPNMASRFLRNEGMALNSCKWYFVEQIEGEYDDAVEPVDVPVRPPRTPGGQPCPESGWWFTPAKAGSRRYFKKGEVMPSFKGSAYGDTFWQWDARQGQ
;
A
#
# COMPACT_ATOMS: atom_id res chain seq x y z
N ILE A 1 2.61 -16.97 18.87
CA ILE A 1 3.98 -16.42 18.85
C ILE A 1 4.49 -16.33 17.41
N ASP A 2 4.25 -17.34 16.56
CA ASP A 2 4.71 -17.31 15.14
C ASP A 2 3.80 -16.59 14.14
N SER A 3 2.53 -16.32 14.45
CA SER A 3 1.60 -15.64 13.52
C SER A 3 1.68 -14.10 13.53
N LEU A 4 2.34 -13.52 14.53
CA LEU A 4 2.45 -12.05 14.71
C LEU A 4 3.76 -11.48 14.16
N ILE A 5 4.71 -12.36 13.79
CA ILE A 5 6.11 -12.01 13.45
C ILE A 5 6.50 -12.56 12.05
N GLY A 6 5.61 -13.27 11.36
CA GLY A 6 5.81 -13.65 9.96
C GLY A 6 5.37 -12.54 9.00
N PRO A 7 6.00 -12.40 7.81
CA PRO A 7 5.43 -11.54 6.77
C PRO A 7 4.02 -12.03 6.45
N PRO A 8 3.02 -11.13 6.33
CA PRO A 8 1.66 -11.52 6.02
C PRO A 8 1.66 -12.38 4.76
N LYS A 9 1.15 -13.61 4.88
CA LYS A 9 1.22 -14.61 3.79
C LYS A 9 0.23 -14.31 2.67
N ASN A 10 -0.73 -13.43 2.96
CA ASN A 10 -1.74 -12.93 2.05
C ASN A 10 -2.20 -11.54 2.54
N MET A 11 -3.03 -10.89 1.72
CA MET A 11 -3.57 -9.59 2.10
C MET A 11 -4.66 -9.66 3.16
N THR A 12 -5.27 -10.83 3.40
CA THR A 12 -6.26 -11.04 4.46
C THR A 12 -5.67 -10.96 5.87
N GLU A 13 -4.39 -11.30 6.03
CA GLU A 13 -3.58 -11.10 7.25
C GLU A 13 -2.97 -9.68 7.36
N SER A 14 -3.22 -8.80 6.38
CA SER A 14 -2.62 -7.47 6.31
C SER A 14 -3.54 -6.38 6.84
N ALA A 15 -2.94 -5.30 7.34
CA ALA A 15 -3.60 -4.03 7.65
C ALA A 15 -4.42 -3.46 6.47
N PHE A 16 -4.06 -3.85 5.24
CA PHE A 16 -4.83 -3.50 4.07
C PHE A 16 -6.24 -4.11 4.12
N ASN A 17 -6.42 -5.30 4.70
CA ASN A 17 -7.71 -5.97 4.79
C ASN A 17 -8.75 -5.20 5.61
N SER A 18 -8.35 -4.72 6.79
CA SER A 18 -9.23 -3.97 7.69
C SER A 18 -9.56 -2.60 7.10
N TYR A 19 -8.60 -1.94 6.46
CA TYR A 19 -8.84 -0.70 5.71
C TYR A 19 -9.78 -0.93 4.51
N TRP A 20 -9.56 -2.03 3.78
CA TRP A 20 -10.30 -2.41 2.59
C TRP A 20 -11.76 -2.76 2.90
N TYR A 21 -12.00 -3.66 3.85
CA TYR A 21 -13.35 -4.04 4.27
C TYR A 21 -14.04 -2.92 5.04
N GLY A 22 -13.33 -2.21 5.91
CA GLY A 22 -13.86 -1.07 6.65
C GLY A 22 -14.39 0.03 5.72
N SER A 23 -13.64 0.38 4.67
CA SER A 23 -14.09 1.36 3.67
C SER A 23 -15.18 0.83 2.73
N ARG A 24 -15.27 -0.49 2.52
CA ARG A 24 -16.38 -1.10 1.75
C ARG A 24 -17.71 -1.05 2.53
N THR A 25 -17.64 -1.14 3.85
CA THR A 25 -18.83 -1.17 4.73
C THR A 25 -19.20 0.18 5.33
N ASP A 26 -18.33 1.19 5.26
CA ASP A 26 -18.59 2.56 5.75
C ASP A 26 -19.20 3.46 4.65
N PRO A 27 -20.50 3.80 4.74
CA PRO A 27 -21.15 4.65 3.75
C PRO A 27 -20.66 6.10 3.78
N SER A 28 -20.05 6.54 4.89
CA SER A 28 -19.56 7.92 5.07
C SER A 28 -18.15 8.12 4.52
N ASN A 29 -17.42 7.03 4.26
CA ASN A 29 -16.11 7.04 3.65
C ASN A 29 -15.93 5.80 2.76
N PRO A 30 -16.53 5.76 1.57
CA PRO A 30 -16.47 4.60 0.67
C PRO A 30 -15.07 4.28 0.16
N GLY A 31 -14.09 5.13 0.51
CA GLY A 31 -12.68 5.01 0.13
C GLY A 31 -12.49 4.78 -1.36
N ILE A 32 -11.43 4.07 -1.69
CA ILE A 32 -11.18 3.55 -3.04
C ILE A 32 -11.59 2.07 -3.16
N ALA A 33 -12.32 1.54 -2.17
CA ALA A 33 -12.67 0.12 -2.12
C ALA A 33 -13.47 -0.32 -3.37
N HIS A 34 -14.39 0.54 -3.80
CA HIS A 34 -15.17 0.33 -5.02
C HIS A 34 -14.32 0.22 -6.31
N LEU A 35 -13.05 0.68 -6.30
CA LEU A 35 -12.15 0.56 -7.45
C LEU A 35 -11.51 -0.83 -7.57
N PHE A 36 -11.51 -1.64 -6.51
CA PHE A 36 -10.92 -2.99 -6.54
C PHE A 36 -11.92 -4.05 -6.02
N PRO A 37 -13.01 -4.32 -6.75
CA PRO A 37 -14.15 -5.11 -6.26
C PRO A 37 -13.79 -6.50 -5.70
N ARG A 38 -12.63 -7.05 -6.11
CA ARG A 38 -11.99 -8.24 -5.56
C ARG A 38 -10.53 -7.92 -5.23
N LEU A 39 -10.04 -8.44 -4.11
CA LEU A 39 -8.62 -8.35 -3.75
C LEU A 39 -7.83 -9.40 -4.54
N PRO A 40 -6.83 -9.03 -5.33
CA PRO A 40 -6.00 -10.03 -6.01
C PRO A 40 -5.21 -10.89 -5.03
N LYS A 41 -4.88 -12.11 -5.42
CA LYS A 41 -3.86 -12.90 -4.71
C LYS A 41 -2.47 -12.47 -5.13
N TYR A 42 -1.54 -12.58 -4.21
CA TYR A 42 -0.15 -12.25 -4.40
C TYR A 42 0.74 -13.38 -3.89
N VAL A 43 1.90 -13.54 -4.51
CA VAL A 43 2.94 -14.47 -4.08
C VAL A 43 4.24 -13.72 -3.86
N VAL A 44 4.96 -14.08 -2.79
CA VAL A 44 6.30 -13.56 -2.50
C VAL A 44 7.33 -14.50 -3.11
N HIS A 45 8.11 -14.00 -4.07
CA HIS A 45 9.18 -14.75 -4.72
C HIS A 45 10.48 -14.58 -3.94
N MET A 46 10.74 -15.48 -2.99
CA MET A 46 11.96 -15.45 -2.16
C MET A 46 13.26 -15.65 -2.97
N ALA A 47 13.18 -16.22 -4.17
CA ALA A 47 14.33 -16.36 -5.08
C ALA A 47 14.69 -15.05 -5.80
N VAL A 48 13.81 -14.04 -5.79
CA VAL A 48 14.02 -12.75 -6.46
C VAL A 48 14.35 -11.71 -5.39
N GLU A 49 15.64 -11.58 -5.10
CA GLU A 49 16.17 -10.68 -4.08
C GLU A 49 16.54 -9.30 -4.65
N ALA A 50 16.22 -8.25 -3.90
CA ALA A 50 16.80 -6.92 -4.07
C ALA A 50 17.45 -6.46 -2.75
N GLU A 51 18.23 -5.39 -2.81
CA GLU A 51 18.97 -4.85 -1.67
C GLU A 51 18.79 -3.34 -1.62
N THR A 52 18.62 -2.79 -0.41
CA THR A 52 18.52 -1.35 -0.19
C THR A 52 19.65 -0.59 -0.90
N GLY A 53 19.28 0.40 -1.72
CA GLY A 53 20.18 1.25 -2.48
C GLY A 53 20.67 0.67 -3.80
N LYS A 54 20.44 -0.63 -4.07
CA LYS A 54 20.85 -1.28 -5.32
C LYS A 54 19.69 -1.35 -6.30
N LYS A 55 20.01 -1.27 -7.60
CA LYS A 55 19.03 -1.42 -8.66
C LYS A 55 18.30 -2.75 -8.51
N PRO A 56 16.95 -2.79 -8.52
CA PRO A 56 16.21 -4.03 -8.34
C PRO A 56 16.39 -4.94 -9.57
N PRO A 57 16.24 -6.27 -9.42
CA PRO A 57 16.33 -7.20 -10.55
C PRO A 57 15.15 -7.05 -11.53
N ARG A 58 13.98 -6.60 -11.04
CA ARG A 58 12.80 -6.33 -11.87
C ARG A 58 11.95 -5.19 -11.30
N THR A 59 11.14 -4.56 -12.14
CA THR A 59 10.19 -3.53 -11.70
C THR A 59 9.01 -4.18 -10.98
N GLY A 60 8.58 -3.60 -9.87
CA GLY A 60 7.35 -3.99 -9.16
C GLY A 60 7.43 -3.78 -7.65
N VAL A 61 6.61 -4.51 -6.90
CA VAL A 61 6.50 -4.36 -5.45
C VAL A 61 7.45 -5.31 -4.75
N TYR A 62 8.04 -4.85 -3.66
CA TYR A 62 8.99 -5.59 -2.85
C TYR A 62 8.60 -5.51 -1.37
N VAL A 63 8.70 -6.65 -0.68
CA VAL A 63 8.52 -6.75 0.77
C VAL A 63 9.87 -6.98 1.45
N PRO A 64 10.10 -6.42 2.66
CA PRO A 64 11.33 -6.69 3.42
C PRO A 64 11.43 -8.18 3.78
N GLN A 65 12.62 -8.74 3.67
CA GLN A 65 12.90 -10.15 3.94
C GLN A 65 12.73 -10.53 5.42
N ASP A 66 13.31 -9.73 6.32
CA ASP A 66 13.44 -10.06 7.75
C ASP A 66 12.61 -9.14 8.66
N ASP A 67 11.64 -8.40 8.11
CA ASP A 67 10.84 -7.45 8.89
C ASP A 67 9.34 -7.51 8.57
N PRO A 68 8.54 -8.26 9.33
CA PRO A 68 7.09 -8.41 9.10
C PRO A 68 6.30 -7.11 9.33
N LEU A 69 6.91 -6.10 9.95
CA LEU A 69 6.32 -4.79 10.19
C LEU A 69 6.85 -3.73 9.22
N GLY A 70 7.84 -4.09 8.41
CA GLY A 70 8.46 -3.18 7.46
C GLY A 70 7.54 -2.87 6.29
N ALA A 71 7.54 -1.61 5.87
CA ALA A 71 6.74 -1.14 4.75
C ALA A 71 7.27 -1.69 3.41
N LEU A 72 6.36 -2.23 2.60
CA LEU A 72 6.64 -2.59 1.21
C LEU A 72 7.02 -1.37 0.38
N GLN A 73 7.72 -1.57 -0.73
CA GLN A 73 8.13 -0.51 -1.63
C GLN A 73 7.88 -0.89 -3.09
N PHE A 74 7.50 0.09 -3.90
CA PHE A 74 7.55 -0.04 -5.35
C PHE A 74 8.95 0.35 -5.83
N CYS A 75 9.55 -0.52 -6.63
CA CYS A 75 10.88 -0.33 -7.20
C CYS A 75 10.80 -0.42 -8.72
N TRP A 76 11.66 0.34 -9.40
CA TRP A 76 11.65 0.49 -10.85
C TRP A 76 13.06 0.36 -11.43
N THR A 77 13.20 -0.44 -12.48
CA THR A 77 14.49 -0.72 -13.14
C THR A 77 14.91 0.35 -14.14
N GLY A 78 14.01 1.26 -14.53
CA GLY A 78 14.28 2.25 -15.57
C GLY A 78 14.97 3.52 -15.08
N GLY A 79 15.05 3.76 -13.77
CA GLY A 79 15.80 4.89 -13.25
C GLY A 79 17.30 4.58 -13.09
N GLU A 80 18.15 5.45 -13.63
CA GLU A 80 19.61 5.34 -13.51
C GLU A 80 20.09 5.73 -12.10
N THR A 81 19.39 6.66 -11.45
CA THR A 81 19.69 7.16 -10.10
C THR A 81 18.55 6.97 -9.10
N ASN A 82 17.37 6.55 -9.57
CA ASN A 82 16.14 6.40 -8.80
C ASN A 82 15.49 5.03 -9.08
N GLY A 83 14.70 4.52 -8.15
CA GLY A 83 13.94 3.26 -8.34
C GLY A 83 14.51 2.04 -7.63
N SER A 84 15.70 2.15 -7.03
CA SER A 84 16.18 1.21 -6.01
C SER A 84 15.30 1.24 -4.75
N PRO A 85 15.07 0.11 -4.06
CA PRO A 85 14.46 0.14 -2.73
C PRO A 85 15.29 1.00 -1.79
N GLY A 86 14.62 1.88 -1.05
CA GLY A 86 15.24 2.69 -0.01
C GLY A 86 15.49 1.89 1.28
N LYS A 87 15.79 2.60 2.37
CA LYS A 87 15.74 1.99 3.70
C LYS A 87 14.31 1.58 4.02
N CYS A 88 14.14 0.42 4.64
CA CYS A 88 12.85 -0.05 5.10
C CYS A 88 12.36 0.83 6.25
N VAL A 89 11.17 1.39 6.08
CA VAL A 89 10.44 2.05 7.15
C VAL A 89 9.81 0.96 8.00
N THR A 90 10.22 0.88 9.26
CA THR A 90 9.74 -0.11 10.24
C THR A 90 9.65 0.51 11.62
N PHE A 91 9.34 -0.28 12.65
CA PHE A 91 9.35 0.16 14.03
C PHE A 91 10.72 -0.05 14.69
N ASN A 92 11.10 0.87 15.56
CA ASN A 92 12.18 0.68 16.53
C ASN A 92 11.67 -0.16 17.73
N ASP A 93 12.50 -0.33 18.77
CA ASP A 93 12.13 -1.12 19.95
C ASP A 93 10.90 -0.58 20.68
N LEU A 94 10.77 0.74 20.79
CA LEU A 94 9.61 1.37 21.40
C LEU A 94 8.36 1.11 20.54
N GLY A 95 8.46 1.35 19.23
CA GLY A 95 7.34 1.13 18.32
C GLY A 95 6.88 -0.33 18.30
N ARG A 96 7.81 -1.28 18.35
CA ARG A 96 7.49 -2.72 18.45
C ARG A 96 6.71 -3.04 19.72
N LYS A 97 7.13 -2.52 20.88
CA LYS A 97 6.40 -2.71 22.15
C LYS A 97 4.98 -2.13 22.10
N ILE A 98 4.84 -0.93 21.55
CA ILE A 98 3.54 -0.26 21.41
C ILE A 98 2.61 -1.05 20.49
N ILE A 99 3.08 -1.46 19.31
CA ILE A 99 2.27 -2.22 18.35
C ILE A 99 1.90 -3.60 18.90
N GLN A 100 2.81 -4.26 19.59
CA GLN A 100 2.56 -5.55 20.23
C GLN A 100 1.45 -5.45 21.29
N ALA A 101 1.42 -4.37 22.06
CA ALA A 101 0.43 -4.17 23.11
C ALA A 101 -0.91 -3.65 22.59
N ALA A 102 -0.91 -2.74 21.61
CA ALA A 102 -2.13 -2.20 21.02
C ALA A 102 -2.87 -3.24 20.17
N GLY A 103 -2.13 -4.20 19.58
CA GLY A 103 -2.62 -5.08 18.55
C GLY A 103 -2.53 -4.42 17.17
N ARG A 104 -2.07 -5.19 16.17
CA ARG A 104 -1.77 -4.69 14.83
C ARG A 104 -2.99 -4.06 14.14
N ASP A 105 -4.18 -4.60 14.35
CA ASP A 105 -5.41 -4.11 13.71
C ASP A 105 -5.85 -2.76 14.30
N ASN A 106 -5.63 -2.56 15.60
CA ASN A 106 -6.07 -1.36 16.31
C ASN A 106 -5.17 -0.14 16.03
N PHE A 107 -3.99 -0.35 15.44
CA PHE A 107 -3.14 0.75 14.98
C PHE A 107 -3.87 1.63 13.94
N TRP A 108 -4.73 1.05 13.11
CA TRP A 108 -5.40 1.74 12.00
C TRP A 108 -6.79 2.25 12.35
N VAL A 109 -7.46 1.60 13.30
CA VAL A 109 -8.83 1.90 13.72
C VAL A 109 -8.90 3.16 14.60
N LYS A 110 -7.75 3.71 15.02
CA LYS A 110 -7.66 4.90 15.88
C LYS A 110 -8.47 4.72 17.18
N GLY A 111 -8.40 3.52 17.76
CA GLY A 111 -9.07 3.17 19.02
C GLY A 111 -8.26 3.56 20.27
N PRO A 112 -8.85 3.41 21.47
CA PRO A 112 -8.18 3.68 22.74
C PRO A 112 -6.99 2.75 23.02
N GLU A 113 -6.89 1.60 22.36
CA GLU A 113 -5.83 0.61 22.57
C GLU A 113 -4.45 1.17 22.26
N LEU A 114 -4.33 1.95 21.17
CA LEU A 114 -3.09 2.62 20.81
C LEU A 114 -2.69 3.69 21.84
N VAL A 115 -3.68 4.46 22.33
CA VAL A 115 -3.46 5.46 23.36
C VAL A 115 -2.96 4.81 24.65
N ASN A 116 -3.61 3.73 25.08
CA ASN A 116 -3.24 2.97 26.26
C ASN A 116 -1.82 2.40 26.15
N ALA A 117 -1.48 1.81 25.00
CA ALA A 117 -0.13 1.30 24.75
C ALA A 117 0.93 2.39 24.78
N VAL A 118 0.69 3.55 24.14
CA VAL A 118 1.62 4.68 24.18
C VAL A 118 1.81 5.17 25.63
N LYS A 119 0.73 5.35 26.39
CA LYS A 119 0.80 5.74 27.80
C LYS A 119 1.49 4.70 28.69
N GLN A 120 1.41 3.42 28.35
CA GLN A 120 2.09 2.35 29.08
C GLN A 120 3.60 2.35 28.86
N TYR A 121 4.05 2.50 27.61
CA TYR A 121 5.46 2.29 27.25
C TYR A 121 6.29 3.57 27.12
N ALA A 122 5.64 4.74 26.99
CA ALA A 122 6.31 6.03 26.84
C ALA A 122 5.46 7.21 27.38
N PRO A 123 5.02 7.18 28.65
CA PRO A 123 4.11 8.21 29.19
C PRO A 123 4.73 9.61 29.17
N SER A 124 5.98 9.73 29.62
CA SER A 124 6.66 11.02 29.73
C SER A 124 7.02 11.59 28.35
N GLU A 125 7.58 10.75 27.46
CA GLU A 125 7.93 11.13 26.10
C GLU A 125 6.69 11.53 25.30
N TYR A 126 5.58 10.80 25.48
CA TYR A 126 4.32 11.12 24.83
C TYR A 126 3.78 12.47 25.32
N GLU A 127 3.71 12.69 26.63
CA GLU A 127 3.25 13.96 27.17
C GLU A 127 4.14 15.12 26.70
N THR A 128 5.46 14.98 26.76
CA THR A 128 6.41 15.97 26.25
C THR A 128 6.20 16.24 24.76
N PHE A 129 6.00 15.20 23.95
CA PHE A 129 5.70 15.35 22.52
C PHE A 129 4.43 16.15 22.27
N VAL A 130 3.32 15.84 22.95
CA VAL A 130 2.05 16.55 22.79
C VAL A 130 2.18 18.00 23.25
N ARG A 131 2.82 18.25 24.40
CA ARG A 131 3.10 19.60 24.90
C ARG A 131 3.92 20.42 23.91
N ASN A 132 4.96 19.84 23.31
CA ASN A 132 5.80 20.52 22.33
C ASN A 132 5.02 20.87 21.05
N LEU A 133 4.15 19.98 20.58
CA LEU A 133 3.31 20.24 19.41
C LEU A 133 2.25 21.32 19.64
N ARG A 134 1.74 21.44 20.86
CA ARG A 134 0.62 22.34 21.19
C ARG A 134 1.06 23.65 21.81
N GLY A 135 2.23 23.67 22.44
CA GLY A 135 2.75 24.81 23.17
C GLY A 135 1.73 25.32 24.18
N ARG A 136 1.39 26.61 24.08
CA ARG A 136 0.43 27.28 24.96
C ARG A 136 -1.00 26.77 24.86
N ASN A 137 -1.34 26.04 23.79
CA ASN A 137 -2.69 25.50 23.56
C ASN A 137 -2.85 24.05 24.05
N PHE A 138 -1.88 23.51 24.78
CA PHE A 138 -1.95 22.15 25.31
C PHE A 138 -3.15 21.98 26.25
N SER A 139 -3.95 20.93 26.01
CA SER A 139 -4.95 20.43 26.96
C SER A 139 -4.64 18.99 27.37
N PRO A 140 -4.77 18.60 28.66
CA PRO A 140 -4.58 17.22 29.10
C PRO A 140 -5.44 16.19 28.34
N SER A 141 -6.64 16.58 27.91
CA SER A 141 -7.55 15.72 27.13
C SER A 141 -6.97 15.28 25.78
N GLU A 142 -5.94 15.97 25.27
CA GLU A 142 -5.27 15.59 24.02
C GLU A 142 -4.42 14.33 24.17
N LEU A 143 -4.02 13.98 25.39
CA LEU A 143 -3.33 12.73 25.67
C LEU A 143 -4.23 11.52 25.42
N ASP A 144 -5.55 11.69 25.46
CA ASP A 144 -6.53 10.65 25.15
C ASP A 144 -6.92 10.60 23.66
N ASN A 145 -6.37 11.47 22.81
CA ASN A 145 -6.68 11.52 21.39
C ASN A 145 -5.89 10.45 20.60
N PRO A 146 -6.55 9.48 19.96
CA PRO A 146 -5.87 8.43 19.19
C PRO A 146 -5.04 8.97 18.03
N ASN A 147 -5.43 10.09 17.41
CA ASN A 147 -4.61 10.71 16.36
C ASN A 147 -3.29 11.23 16.92
N MET A 148 -3.26 11.65 18.18
CA MET A 148 -2.04 12.13 18.82
C MET A 148 -1.11 10.96 19.14
N ALA A 149 -1.64 9.85 19.63
CA ALA A 149 -0.90 8.61 19.83
C ALA A 149 -0.32 8.06 18.50
N SER A 150 -1.09 8.04 17.41
CA SER A 150 -0.58 7.66 16.08
C SER A 150 0.54 8.60 15.60
N ARG A 151 0.40 9.91 15.83
CA ARG A 151 1.44 10.88 15.47
C ARG A 151 2.71 10.71 16.27
N PHE A 152 2.60 10.44 17.57
CA PHE A 152 3.73 10.12 18.43
C PHE A 152 4.44 8.87 17.94
N LEU A 153 3.71 7.77 17.73
CA LEU A 153 4.29 6.51 17.27
C LEU A 153 5.00 6.65 15.92
N ARG A 154 4.44 7.41 14.98
CA ARG A 154 5.08 7.70 13.68
C ARG A 154 6.37 8.51 13.83
N ASN A 155 6.47 9.37 14.82
CA ASN A 155 7.61 10.25 15.01
C ASN A 155 8.72 9.58 15.84
N GLU A 156 8.35 8.93 16.94
CA GLU A 156 9.29 8.41 17.95
C GLU A 156 9.47 6.89 17.88
N GLY A 157 8.53 6.17 17.25
CA GLY A 157 8.54 4.70 17.21
C GLY A 157 9.04 4.10 15.91
N MET A 158 9.47 4.92 14.95
CA MET A 158 9.91 4.45 13.62
C MET A 158 11.43 4.27 13.54
N ALA A 159 11.87 3.40 12.65
CA ALA A 159 13.26 3.16 12.27
C ALA A 159 13.39 3.08 10.75
N LEU A 160 14.61 3.33 10.27
CA LEU A 160 15.01 3.17 8.88
C LEU A 160 16.17 2.19 8.80
N ASN A 161 15.89 0.96 8.39
CA ASN A 161 16.89 -0.10 8.32
C ASN A 161 17.22 -0.45 6.87
N SER A 162 18.49 -0.68 6.56
CA SER A 162 18.82 -1.36 5.31
C SER A 162 18.45 -2.83 5.44
N CYS A 163 17.83 -3.41 4.43
CA CYS A 163 17.48 -4.83 4.42
C CYS A 163 17.55 -5.41 3.00
N LYS A 164 17.39 -6.73 2.94
CA LYS A 164 17.03 -7.42 1.70
C LYS A 164 15.53 -7.39 1.48
N TRP A 165 15.15 -7.57 0.22
CA TRP A 165 13.79 -7.40 -0.26
C TRP A 165 13.42 -8.57 -1.16
N TYR A 166 12.20 -9.09 -1.01
CA TYR A 166 11.64 -10.11 -1.90
C TYR A 166 10.59 -9.51 -2.83
N PHE A 167 10.63 -9.91 -4.09
CA PHE A 167 9.65 -9.48 -5.08
C PHE A 167 8.26 -10.05 -4.79
N VAL A 168 7.23 -9.23 -4.98
CA VAL A 168 5.82 -9.61 -4.90
C VAL A 168 5.23 -9.62 -6.31
N GLU A 169 4.67 -10.75 -6.70
CA GLU A 169 3.94 -10.91 -7.95
C GLU A 169 2.45 -11.05 -7.65
N GLN A 170 1.63 -10.35 -8.43
CA GLN A 170 0.19 -10.60 -8.45
C GLN A 170 -0.06 -11.88 -9.25
N ILE A 171 -0.86 -12.80 -8.71
CA ILE A 171 -1.27 -13.99 -9.44
C ILE A 171 -2.44 -13.60 -10.35
N GLU A 172 -2.23 -13.71 -11.66
CA GLU A 172 -3.24 -13.33 -12.64
C GLU A 172 -4.48 -14.23 -12.55
N GLY A 173 -5.66 -13.61 -12.51
CA GLY A 173 -6.94 -14.34 -12.45
C GLY A 173 -7.31 -14.90 -11.08
N GLU A 174 -6.42 -14.83 -10.09
CA GLU A 174 -6.70 -15.30 -8.73
C GLU A 174 -7.00 -14.15 -7.75
N TYR A 175 -8.04 -14.35 -6.94
CA TYR A 175 -8.52 -13.36 -5.99
C TYR A 175 -8.81 -14.00 -4.62
N ASP A 176 -8.73 -13.21 -3.57
CA ASP A 176 -9.07 -13.58 -2.21
C ASP A 176 -10.58 -13.40 -2.00
N ASP A 177 -11.34 -14.48 -2.24
CA ASP A 177 -12.81 -14.47 -2.27
C ASP A 177 -13.45 -14.61 -0.87
N ALA A 178 -12.78 -14.13 0.19
CA ALA A 178 -13.28 -14.19 1.56
C ALA A 178 -14.55 -13.35 1.83
N VAL A 179 -15.12 -12.69 0.82
CA VAL A 179 -16.46 -12.09 0.86
C VAL A 179 -17.22 -12.48 -0.41
N GLU A 180 -18.41 -13.06 -0.20
CA GLU A 180 -19.38 -13.39 -1.24
C GLU A 180 -19.46 -12.29 -2.31
N PRO A 181 -19.49 -12.65 -3.60
CA PRO A 181 -19.43 -11.67 -4.68
C PRO A 181 -20.68 -10.80 -4.67
N VAL A 182 -20.50 -9.50 -4.43
CA VAL A 182 -21.45 -8.52 -4.93
C VAL A 182 -21.19 -8.43 -6.44
N ASP A 183 -22.21 -8.68 -7.25
CA ASP A 183 -22.13 -8.70 -8.70
C ASP A 183 -21.69 -7.31 -9.21
N VAL A 184 -20.40 -7.17 -9.55
CA VAL A 184 -19.82 -5.94 -10.12
C VAL A 184 -19.40 -6.23 -11.55
N PRO A 185 -19.77 -5.40 -12.55
CA PRO A 185 -19.37 -5.62 -13.93
C PRO A 185 -17.84 -5.67 -14.05
N VAL A 186 -17.35 -6.79 -14.57
CA VAL A 186 -15.94 -7.10 -14.81
C VAL A 186 -15.34 -6.02 -15.72
N ARG A 187 -14.25 -5.37 -15.28
CA ARG A 187 -13.52 -4.43 -16.13
C ARG A 187 -12.54 -5.19 -17.04
N PRO A 188 -12.30 -4.72 -18.28
CA PRO A 188 -11.32 -5.33 -19.17
C PRO A 188 -9.88 -5.26 -18.61
N PRO A 189 -9.03 -6.26 -18.89
CA PRO A 189 -7.63 -6.24 -18.48
C PRO A 189 -6.84 -5.12 -19.18
N ARG A 190 -5.78 -4.64 -18.53
CA ARG A 190 -4.80 -3.72 -19.15
C ARG A 190 -4.21 -4.35 -20.41
N THR A 191 -4.04 -3.55 -21.47
CA THR A 191 -3.66 -4.06 -22.80
C THR A 191 -2.34 -3.42 -23.25
N PRO A 192 -1.31 -4.22 -23.62
CA PRO A 192 -0.05 -3.68 -24.14
C PRO A 192 -0.27 -2.88 -25.44
N GLY A 193 0.51 -1.82 -25.64
CA GLY A 193 0.54 -1.09 -26.90
C GLY A 193 1.01 -2.00 -28.04
N GLY A 194 0.33 -1.91 -29.18
CA GLY A 194 0.49 -2.79 -30.34
C GLY A 194 -0.48 -3.98 -30.34
N GLN A 195 -1.22 -4.21 -29.25
CA GLN A 195 -2.23 -5.27 -29.19
C GLN A 195 -3.64 -4.74 -29.53
N PRO A 196 -4.54 -5.60 -30.04
CA PRO A 196 -5.93 -5.21 -30.28
C PRO A 196 -6.68 -4.96 -28.96
N CYS A 197 -7.52 -3.93 -28.98
CA CYS A 197 -8.36 -3.56 -27.85
C CYS A 197 -9.35 -4.70 -27.50
N PRO A 198 -9.40 -5.17 -26.24
CA PRO A 198 -10.27 -6.28 -25.88
C PRO A 198 -11.74 -5.88 -25.80
N GLU A 199 -12.04 -4.60 -25.54
CA GLU A 199 -13.39 -4.10 -25.34
C GLU A 199 -13.56 -2.63 -25.76
N SER A 200 -14.65 -2.34 -26.46
CA SER A 200 -14.96 -0.97 -26.90
C SER A 200 -15.21 -0.06 -25.71
N GLY A 201 -14.51 1.07 -25.63
CA GLY A 201 -14.67 2.02 -24.54
C GLY A 201 -13.60 3.09 -24.52
N TRP A 202 -13.61 3.92 -23.48
CA TRP A 202 -12.56 4.89 -23.19
C TRP A 202 -11.40 4.23 -22.47
N TRP A 203 -10.20 4.48 -22.98
CA TRP A 203 -8.94 4.01 -22.42
C TRP A 203 -7.94 5.14 -22.37
N PHE A 204 -6.96 5.05 -21.48
CA PHE A 204 -5.83 5.98 -21.41
C PHE A 204 -4.52 5.22 -21.16
N THR A 205 -3.39 5.88 -21.39
CA THR A 205 -2.07 5.36 -21.04
C THR A 205 -1.19 6.44 -20.39
N PRO A 206 -0.52 6.16 -19.25
CA PRO A 206 0.45 7.06 -18.66
C PRO A 206 1.64 7.37 -19.57
N ALA A 207 1.90 6.50 -20.57
CA ALA A 207 3.02 6.66 -21.49
C ALA A 207 2.95 7.96 -22.33
N LYS A 208 1.76 8.59 -22.42
CA LYS A 208 1.56 9.88 -23.11
C LYS A 208 0.48 10.69 -22.40
N ALA A 209 0.80 11.92 -22.02
CA ALA A 209 -0.18 12.86 -21.47
C ALA A 209 -1.29 13.15 -22.49
N GLY A 210 -2.54 13.24 -22.02
CA GLY A 210 -3.70 13.45 -22.89
C GLY A 210 -4.00 12.29 -23.84
N SER A 211 -3.56 11.07 -23.52
CA SER A 211 -3.78 9.87 -24.34
C SER A 211 -5.20 9.32 -24.30
N ARG A 212 -6.05 9.80 -23.38
CA ARG A 212 -7.42 9.31 -23.19
C ARG A 212 -8.19 9.37 -24.51
N ARG A 213 -8.66 8.22 -24.98
CA ARG A 213 -9.47 8.13 -26.21
C ARG A 213 -10.37 6.90 -26.19
N TYR A 214 -11.40 6.95 -27.02
CA TYR A 214 -12.25 5.81 -27.28
C TYR A 214 -11.55 4.84 -28.25
N PHE A 215 -11.61 3.54 -27.95
CA PHE A 215 -11.22 2.45 -28.84
C PHE A 215 -12.42 1.57 -29.13
N LYS A 216 -12.50 1.03 -30.33
CA LYS A 216 -13.40 -0.09 -30.63
C LYS A 216 -12.71 -1.41 -30.31
N LYS A 217 -13.47 -2.42 -29.89
CA LYS A 217 -12.99 -3.79 -29.77
C LYS A 217 -12.30 -4.23 -31.07
N GLY A 218 -11.10 -4.78 -30.96
CA GLY A 218 -10.24 -5.18 -32.08
C GLY A 218 -9.37 -4.06 -32.65
N GLU A 219 -9.58 -2.80 -32.28
CA GLU A 219 -8.73 -1.68 -32.72
C GLU A 219 -7.33 -1.81 -32.11
N VAL A 220 -6.28 -1.73 -32.94
CA VAL A 220 -4.90 -1.81 -32.44
C VAL A 220 -4.58 -0.57 -31.62
N MET A 221 -4.23 -0.78 -30.36
CA MET A 221 -3.88 0.29 -29.45
C MET A 221 -2.46 0.79 -29.74
N PRO A 222 -2.20 2.10 -29.88
CA PRO A 222 -0.89 2.58 -30.27
C PRO A 222 0.17 2.33 -29.19
N SER A 223 1.41 2.13 -29.62
CA SER A 223 2.58 2.06 -28.74
C SER A 223 3.43 3.32 -28.91
N PHE A 224 3.86 3.92 -27.81
CA PHE A 224 4.70 5.11 -27.76
C PHE A 224 6.12 4.70 -27.33
N LYS A 225 7.06 4.72 -28.28
CA LYS A 225 8.48 4.48 -28.00
C LYS A 225 9.12 5.72 -27.36
N GLY A 226 10.05 5.51 -26.42
CA GLY A 226 10.80 6.60 -25.78
C GLY A 226 10.03 7.39 -24.71
N SER A 227 8.94 6.83 -24.18
CA SER A 227 8.25 7.42 -23.03
C SER A 227 9.13 7.38 -21.78
N ALA A 228 9.12 8.45 -20.98
CA ALA A 228 9.74 8.47 -19.65
C ALA A 228 9.14 7.40 -18.71
N TYR A 229 7.98 6.83 -19.05
CA TYR A 229 7.27 5.79 -18.29
C TYR A 229 7.51 4.35 -18.79
N GLY A 230 8.39 4.14 -19.79
CA GLY A 230 8.70 2.82 -20.33
C GLY A 230 7.71 2.33 -21.40
N ASP A 231 7.44 1.02 -21.43
CA ASP A 231 6.53 0.39 -22.39
C ASP A 231 5.09 0.91 -22.27
N THR A 232 4.38 0.99 -23.40
CA THR A 232 3.01 1.51 -23.42
C THR A 232 2.01 0.44 -22.98
N PHE A 233 1.22 0.74 -21.95
CA PHE A 233 0.07 -0.06 -21.54
C PHE A 233 -1.18 0.80 -21.46
N TRP A 234 -2.27 0.34 -22.07
CA TRP A 234 -3.58 0.97 -22.05
C TRP A 234 -4.43 0.43 -20.91
N GLN A 235 -5.12 1.34 -20.23
CA GLN A 235 -5.95 1.07 -19.06
C GLN A 235 -7.38 1.55 -19.32
N TRP A 236 -8.36 0.74 -18.92
CA TRP A 236 -9.78 1.09 -19.00
C TRP A 236 -10.06 2.33 -18.16
N ASP A 237 -10.66 3.35 -18.74
CA ASP A 237 -11.07 4.54 -18.00
C ASP A 237 -12.35 4.23 -17.22
N ALA A 238 -12.39 4.54 -15.93
CA ALA A 238 -13.62 4.40 -15.15
C ALA A 238 -14.74 5.34 -15.65
N ARG A 239 -14.37 6.47 -16.28
CA ARG A 239 -15.29 7.43 -16.90
C ARG A 239 -15.47 7.06 -18.37
N GLN A 240 -16.56 6.38 -18.68
CA GLN A 240 -16.92 5.99 -20.05
C GLN A 240 -17.79 7.04 -20.78
N GLY A 241 -18.15 8.13 -20.10
CA GLY A 241 -18.79 9.32 -20.68
C GLY A 241 -17.78 10.43 -21.01
N GLN A 242 -18.25 11.45 -21.71
CA GLN A 242 -17.45 12.63 -22.07
C GLN A 242 -17.06 13.45 -20.84
#